data_AF-A0A7X7DI01-F1
#
_entry.id   AF-A0A7X7DI01-F1
#
_cell.length_a   1.000
_cell.length_b   1.000
_cell.length_c   1.000
_cell.angle_alpha   90.00
_cell.angle_beta   90.00
_cell.angle_gamma   90.00
#
_symmetry.space_group_name_H-M   'P 1'
#
loop_
_entity.id
_entity.type
_entity.pdbx_description
1 polymer ?
#
loop_
_entity_poly.entity_id
_entity_poly.type
_entity_poly.pdbx_seq_one_letter_code
_entity_poly.pdbx_strand_id
1 'polypeptide(L)'
;MAGKILAFDTVAREKLLRGVDTLANAVKVTLGPRGRNVVLDKSFGSPTVTKDGVTVAKEIELEDKFENMGAQMVKEVASKTSDVAGDGTTTATVLAQVIARIGIKNVTAGANAMALKRGVDKAVKAIIDQLQKDSKPISGKKEIAQVGSISANNDSEIGNLIADAME
;
A
#
# COMPACT_ATOMS: atom_id res chain seq x y z
N MET A 1 34.23 12.54 2.46
CA MET A 1 32.79 12.23 2.30
C MET A 1 32.50 12.04 0.82
N ALA A 2 31.73 11.02 0.45
CA ALA A 2 31.26 10.87 -0.92
C ALA A 2 30.34 12.05 -1.31
N GLY A 3 30.50 12.57 -2.53
CA GLY A 3 29.69 13.65 -3.09
C GLY A 3 28.20 13.29 -3.13
N LYS A 4 27.34 14.32 -3.21
CA LYS A 4 25.88 14.17 -3.27
C LYS A 4 25.39 14.49 -4.68
N ILE A 5 24.42 13.73 -5.16
CA ILE A 5 23.71 13.99 -6.42
C ILE A 5 22.42 14.72 -6.06
N LEU A 6 22.16 15.84 -6.73
CA LEU A 6 20.99 16.67 -6.49
C LEU A 6 20.09 16.64 -7.72
N ALA A 7 18.79 16.50 -7.49
CA ALA A 7 17.75 16.64 -8.50
C ALA A 7 16.69 17.60 -7.96
N PHE A 8 16.12 18.42 -8.83
CA PHE A 8 15.18 19.48 -8.45
C PHE A 8 13.88 19.38 -9.25
N ASP A 9 12.85 20.03 -8.70
CA ASP A 9 11.56 20.28 -9.34
C ASP A 9 10.94 19.05 -10.01
N THR A 10 10.56 19.20 -11.28
CA THR A 10 9.86 18.18 -12.06
C THR A 10 10.70 16.92 -12.22
N VAL A 11 12.00 17.06 -12.49
CA VAL A 11 12.90 15.92 -12.70
C VAL A 11 12.97 15.05 -11.44
N ALA A 12 13.06 15.67 -10.26
CA ALA A 12 13.04 14.93 -9.00
C ALA A 12 11.71 14.22 -8.78
N ARG A 13 10.58 14.92 -9.00
CA ARG A 13 9.24 14.34 -8.80
C ARG A 13 8.93 13.21 -9.77
N GLU A 14 9.35 13.31 -11.03
CA GLU A 14 9.18 12.26 -12.02
C GLU A 14 9.95 11.00 -11.64
N LYS A 15 11.21 11.12 -11.20
CA LYS A 15 11.98 9.98 -10.70
C LYS A 15 11.32 9.34 -9.48
N LEU A 16 10.89 10.14 -8.50
CA LEU A 16 10.17 9.63 -7.34
C LEU A 16 8.89 8.89 -7.76
N LEU A 17 8.11 9.46 -8.68
CA LEU A 17 6.86 8.86 -9.16
C LEU A 17 7.11 7.54 -9.90
N ARG A 18 8.18 7.42 -10.70
CA ARG A 18 8.55 6.14 -11.32
C ARG A 18 8.82 5.07 -10.27
N GLY A 19 9.52 5.42 -9.20
CA GLY A 19 9.72 4.54 -8.05
C GLY A 19 8.42 4.05 -7.41
N VAL A 20 7.52 5.00 -7.11
CA VAL A 20 6.18 4.71 -6.58
C VAL A 20 5.39 3.81 -7.53
N ASP A 21 5.44 4.10 -8.83
CA ASP A 21 4.75 3.32 -9.85
C ASP A 21 5.28 1.89 -9.94
N THR A 22 6.60 1.69 -9.90
CA THR A 22 7.19 0.34 -9.93
C THR A 22 6.73 -0.49 -8.74
N LEU A 23 6.83 0.06 -7.52
CA LEU A 23 6.33 -0.61 -6.31
C LEU A 23 4.83 -0.94 -6.42
N ALA A 24 4.01 0.07 -6.71
CA ALA A 24 2.57 -0.11 -6.73
C ALA A 24 2.10 -1.05 -7.84
N ASN A 25 2.73 -1.01 -9.02
CA ASN A 25 2.39 -1.90 -10.12
C ASN A 25 2.74 -3.36 -9.80
N ALA A 26 3.84 -3.61 -9.07
CA ALA A 26 4.21 -4.95 -8.62
C ALA A 26 3.26 -5.49 -7.54
N VAL A 27 2.86 -4.66 -6.58
CA VAL A 27 2.04 -5.09 -5.45
C VAL A 27 0.55 -5.18 -5.82
N LYS A 28 0.01 -4.25 -6.62
CA LYS A 28 -1.44 -4.20 -6.89
C LYS A 28 -2.02 -5.42 -7.59
N VAL A 29 -1.19 -6.21 -8.30
CA VAL A 29 -1.67 -7.42 -8.98
C VAL A 29 -2.08 -8.51 -8.00
N THR A 30 -1.62 -8.43 -6.75
CA THR A 30 -1.95 -9.39 -5.68
C THR A 30 -3.21 -9.00 -4.90
N LEU A 31 -3.81 -7.83 -5.16
CA LEU A 31 -4.93 -7.30 -4.41
C LEU A 31 -6.21 -8.15 -4.57
N GLY A 32 -6.81 -8.52 -3.43
CA GLY A 32 -8.12 -9.16 -3.34
C GLY A 32 -8.13 -10.65 -3.67
N PRO A 33 -9.32 -11.30 -3.63
CA PRO A 33 -9.46 -12.76 -3.76
C PRO A 33 -9.05 -13.29 -5.14
N ARG A 34 -9.00 -12.43 -6.15
CA ARG A 34 -8.53 -12.75 -7.52
C ARG A 34 -7.12 -12.24 -7.79
N GLY A 35 -6.34 -11.98 -6.74
CA GLY A 35 -4.92 -11.65 -6.82
C GLY A 35 -4.17 -12.68 -7.66
N ARG A 36 -3.31 -12.17 -8.55
CA ARG A 36 -2.42 -12.96 -9.39
C ARG A 36 -1.12 -13.25 -8.67
N ASN A 37 -0.48 -14.34 -9.09
CA ASN A 37 0.82 -14.72 -8.54
C ASN A 37 1.90 -13.75 -9.00
N VAL A 38 2.80 -13.42 -8.07
CA VAL A 38 4.08 -12.79 -8.34
C VAL A 38 5.17 -13.81 -8.08
N VAL A 39 6.13 -13.89 -9.00
CA VAL A 39 7.26 -14.82 -8.91
C VAL A 39 8.47 -14.00 -8.47
N LEU A 40 9.07 -14.40 -7.36
CA LEU A 40 10.22 -13.77 -6.73
C LEU A 40 11.42 -14.71 -6.87
N ASP A 41 12.51 -14.18 -7.44
CA ASP A 41 13.74 -14.94 -7.60
C ASP A 41 14.40 -15.25 -6.25
N LYS A 42 15.18 -16.33 -6.22
CA LYS A 42 15.99 -16.72 -5.05
C LYS A 42 17.39 -17.06 -5.53
N SER A 43 18.42 -16.60 -4.82
CA SER A 43 19.81 -16.85 -5.18
C SER A 43 20.18 -18.35 -5.25
N PHE A 44 19.42 -19.22 -4.57
CA PHE A 44 19.55 -20.67 -4.65
C PHE A 44 18.18 -21.34 -4.59
N GLY A 45 18.01 -22.42 -5.37
CA GLY A 45 16.80 -23.23 -5.37
C GLY A 45 15.71 -22.73 -6.33
N SER A 46 14.45 -23.07 -6.02
CA SER A 46 13.29 -22.66 -6.84
C SER A 46 12.77 -21.28 -6.44
N PRO A 47 12.18 -20.52 -7.38
CA PRO A 47 11.62 -19.20 -7.10
C PRO A 47 10.43 -19.30 -6.14
N THR A 48 10.16 -18.20 -5.42
CA THR A 48 8.98 -18.11 -4.55
C THR A 48 7.80 -17.58 -5.34
N VAL A 49 6.70 -18.33 -5.34
CA VAL A 49 5.43 -17.88 -5.93
C VAL A 49 4.53 -17.43 -4.80
N THR A 50 4.11 -16.15 -4.81
CA THR A 50 3.28 -15.58 -3.74
C THR A 50 2.15 -14.73 -4.28
N LYS A 51 1.06 -14.64 -3.51
CA LYS A 51 -0.02 -13.67 -3.67
C LYS A 51 -0.07 -12.67 -2.51
N ASP A 52 0.91 -12.69 -1.62
CA ASP A 52 0.98 -11.73 -0.52
C ASP A 52 1.68 -10.44 -1.00
N GLY A 53 0.93 -9.34 -1.00
CA GLY A 53 1.44 -8.03 -1.36
C GLY A 53 2.52 -7.51 -0.41
N VAL A 54 2.51 -7.90 0.87
CA VAL A 54 3.54 -7.50 1.84
C VAL A 54 4.87 -8.16 1.50
N THR A 55 4.85 -9.47 1.20
CA THR A 55 6.02 -10.19 0.71
C THR A 55 6.57 -9.58 -0.57
N VAL A 56 5.71 -9.26 -1.55
CA VAL A 56 6.16 -8.62 -2.81
C VAL A 56 6.78 -7.25 -2.54
N ALA A 57 6.16 -6.42 -1.71
CA ALA A 57 6.67 -5.08 -1.42
C ALA A 57 8.06 -5.09 -0.77
N LYS A 58 8.35 -6.08 0.09
CA LYS A 58 9.65 -6.22 0.77
C LYS A 58 10.80 -6.41 -0.21
N GLU A 59 10.58 -7.18 -1.27
CA GLU A 59 11.58 -7.49 -2.30
C GLU A 59 11.82 -6.33 -3.30
N ILE A 60 11.03 -5.25 -3.24
CA ILE A 60 11.23 -4.11 -4.13
C ILE A 60 12.37 -3.21 -3.63
N GLU A 61 13.45 -3.21 -4.42
CA GLU A 61 14.57 -2.30 -4.36
C GLU A 61 14.98 -1.92 -5.79
N LEU A 62 15.23 -0.63 -6.03
CA LEU A 62 15.51 -0.10 -7.37
C LEU A 62 16.95 0.41 -7.47
N GLU A 63 17.56 0.24 -8.65
CA GLU A 63 18.94 0.67 -8.91
C GLU A 63 19.11 2.19 -8.89
N ASP A 64 18.20 2.95 -9.53
CA ASP A 64 18.24 4.42 -9.47
C ASP A 64 17.86 4.89 -8.08
N LYS A 65 18.77 5.63 -7.44
CA LYS A 65 18.60 6.10 -6.05
C LYS A 65 17.36 6.95 -5.84
N PHE A 66 16.97 7.78 -6.81
CA PHE A 66 15.77 8.61 -6.69
C PHE A 66 14.51 7.79 -6.86
N GLU A 67 14.49 6.85 -7.80
CA GLU A 67 13.36 5.93 -7.94
C GLU A 67 13.23 5.06 -6.69
N ASN A 68 14.33 4.51 -6.17
CA ASN A 68 14.31 3.73 -4.94
C ASN A 68 13.78 4.56 -3.76
N MET A 69 14.21 5.82 -3.60
CA MET A 69 13.65 6.71 -2.57
C MET A 69 12.13 6.82 -2.67
N GLY A 70 11.58 6.98 -3.87
CA GLY A 70 10.14 6.99 -4.11
C GLY A 70 9.44 5.72 -3.65
N ALA A 71 9.99 4.56 -4.03
CA ALA A 71 9.49 3.25 -3.63
C ALA A 71 9.56 3.06 -2.11
N GLN A 72 10.72 3.33 -1.49
CA GLN A 72 10.91 3.15 -0.04
C GLN A 72 9.98 4.04 0.80
N MET A 73 9.72 5.28 0.38
CA MET A 73 8.78 6.16 1.09
C MET A 73 7.37 5.57 1.17
N VAL A 74 6.85 5.05 0.05
CA VAL A 74 5.51 4.46 0.03
C VAL A 74 5.49 3.12 0.76
N LYS A 75 6.54 2.30 0.60
CA LYS A 75 6.68 1.01 1.31
C LYS A 75 6.62 1.20 2.82
N GLU A 76 7.37 2.16 3.37
CA GLU A 76 7.44 2.45 4.80
C GLU A 76 6.13 3.00 5.38
N VAL A 77 5.41 3.82 4.62
CA VAL A 77 4.11 4.35 5.09
C VAL A 77 3.03 3.28 4.99
N ALA A 78 3.06 2.45 3.95
CA ALA A 78 2.12 1.37 3.76
C ALA A 78 2.31 0.25 4.80
N SER A 79 3.55 -0.09 5.19
CA SER A 79 3.82 -1.12 6.21
C SER A 79 3.24 -0.74 7.57
N LYS A 80 3.29 0.54 7.96
CA LYS A 80 2.67 1.04 9.19
C LYS A 80 1.16 0.83 9.26
N THR A 81 0.50 0.72 8.11
CA THR A 81 -0.93 0.39 8.07
C THR A 81 -1.15 -1.03 8.59
N SER A 82 -0.34 -1.99 8.12
CA SER A 82 -0.40 -3.37 8.61
C SER A 82 0.08 -3.53 10.04
N ASP A 83 1.04 -2.72 10.50
CA ASP A 83 1.54 -2.81 11.88
C ASP A 83 0.46 -2.47 12.92
N VAL A 84 -0.43 -1.52 12.59
CA VAL A 84 -1.50 -1.07 13.50
C VAL A 84 -2.82 -1.79 13.22
N ALA A 85 -3.19 -1.96 11.96
CA ALA A 85 -4.49 -2.52 11.57
C ALA A 85 -4.45 -4.02 11.23
N GLY A 86 -3.28 -4.62 11.07
CA GLY A 86 -3.10 -6.04 10.71
C GLY A 86 -3.25 -6.36 9.21
N ASP A 87 -3.78 -5.45 8.41
CA ASP A 87 -3.96 -5.58 6.95
C ASP A 87 -3.97 -4.17 6.28
N GLY A 88 -4.03 -4.10 4.95
CA GLY A 88 -4.28 -2.89 4.19
C GLY A 88 -3.06 -2.31 3.47
N THR A 89 -1.89 -2.92 3.59
CA THR A 89 -0.64 -2.46 2.93
C THR A 89 -0.81 -2.27 1.43
N THR A 90 -1.42 -3.25 0.74
CA THR A 90 -1.65 -3.17 -0.71
C THR A 90 -2.60 -2.03 -1.07
N THR A 91 -3.70 -1.89 -0.32
CA THR A 91 -4.68 -0.81 -0.53
C THR A 91 -4.05 0.57 -0.34
N ALA A 92 -3.27 0.74 0.73
CA ALA A 92 -2.54 1.98 1.00
C ALA A 92 -1.57 2.34 -0.14
N THR A 93 -0.85 1.35 -0.65
CA THR A 93 0.10 1.51 -1.78
C THR A 93 -0.62 1.95 -3.05
N VAL A 94 -1.77 1.34 -3.38
CA VAL A 94 -2.56 1.69 -4.56
C VAL A 94 -3.13 3.11 -4.44
N LEU A 95 -3.66 3.48 -3.27
CA LEU A 95 -4.16 4.84 -3.04
C LEU A 95 -3.05 5.89 -3.15
N ALA A 96 -1.88 5.61 -2.56
CA ALA A 96 -0.72 6.49 -2.63
C ALA A 96 -0.28 6.73 -4.09
N GLN A 97 -0.25 5.68 -4.93
CA GLN A 97 0.07 5.79 -6.35
C GLN A 97 -0.84 6.78 -7.07
N VAL A 98 -2.16 6.62 -6.91
CA VAL A 98 -3.16 7.43 -7.61
C VAL A 98 -3.10 8.89 -7.15
N ILE A 99 -3.04 9.12 -5.83
CA ILE A 99 -2.97 10.46 -5.25
C ILE A 99 -1.69 11.17 -5.70
N ALA A 100 -0.53 10.50 -5.63
CA ALA A 100 0.74 11.07 -6.06
C ALA A 100 0.74 11.42 -7.55
N ARG A 101 0.24 10.53 -8.41
CA ARG A 101 0.17 10.74 -9.86
C ARG A 101 -0.70 11.95 -10.21
N ILE A 102 -1.92 12.01 -9.66
CA ILE A 102 -2.85 13.13 -9.93
C ILE A 102 -2.30 14.43 -9.33
N GLY A 103 -1.71 14.37 -8.14
CA GLY A 103 -1.08 15.52 -7.49
C GLY A 103 0.03 16.11 -8.35
N ILE A 104 1.01 15.29 -8.78
CA ILE A 104 2.13 15.72 -9.62
C ILE A 104 1.61 16.30 -10.94
N LYS A 105 0.64 15.65 -11.59
CA LYS A 105 0.03 16.16 -12.83
C LYS A 105 -0.53 17.57 -12.67
N ASN A 106 -1.25 17.84 -11.58
CA ASN A 106 -1.83 19.17 -11.33
C ASN A 106 -0.75 20.20 -10.98
N VAL A 107 0.28 19.81 -10.23
CA VAL A 107 1.40 20.72 -9.93
C VAL A 107 2.15 21.10 -11.21
N THR A 108 2.38 20.15 -12.11
CA THR A 108 2.96 20.43 -13.44
C THR A 108 2.07 21.36 -14.27
N ALA A 109 0.75 21.30 -14.11
CA ALA A 109 -0.20 22.23 -14.72
C ALA A 109 -0.27 23.61 -14.04
N GLY A 110 0.60 23.89 -13.06
CA GLY A 110 0.70 25.18 -12.38
C GLY A 110 -0.11 25.30 -11.09
N ALA A 111 -0.76 24.23 -10.63
CA ALA A 111 -1.48 24.26 -9.36
C ALA A 111 -0.51 24.36 -8.17
N ASN A 112 -0.91 25.11 -7.13
CA ASN A 112 -0.12 25.24 -5.91
C ASN A 112 -0.12 23.92 -5.11
N ALA A 113 1.05 23.30 -4.95
CA ALA A 113 1.21 22.01 -4.26
C ALA A 113 0.69 22.03 -2.81
N MET A 114 0.87 23.14 -2.09
CA MET A 114 0.38 23.27 -0.71
C MET A 114 -1.15 23.39 -0.65
N ALA A 115 -1.76 24.05 -1.65
CA ALA A 115 -3.21 24.11 -1.77
C ALA A 115 -3.81 22.73 -2.07
N LEU A 116 -3.20 21.97 -2.99
CA LEU A 116 -3.59 20.60 -3.29
C LEU A 116 -3.50 19.72 -2.03
N LYS A 117 -2.38 19.77 -1.31
CA LYS A 117 -2.21 19.02 -0.05
C LYS A 117 -3.33 19.36 0.95
N ARG A 118 -3.61 20.64 1.20
CA ARG A 118 -4.70 21.05 2.10
C ARG A 118 -6.07 20.52 1.65
N GLY A 119 -6.32 20.49 0.34
CA GLY A 119 -7.54 19.93 -0.23
C GLY A 119 -7.66 18.43 0.03
N VAL A 120 -6.57 17.67 -0.23
CA VAL A 120 -6.50 16.23 0.06
C VAL A 120 -6.71 15.97 1.54
N ASP A 121 -6.02 16.69 2.43
CA ASP A 121 -6.12 16.50 3.89
C ASP A 121 -7.58 16.73 4.38
N LYS A 122 -8.26 17.75 3.84
CA LYS A 122 -9.68 18.00 4.14
C LYS A 122 -10.60 16.89 3.64
N ALA A 123 -10.37 16.40 2.43
CA ALA A 123 -11.16 15.32 1.85
C ALA A 123 -10.98 14.01 2.63
N VAL A 124 -9.73 13.67 2.97
CA VAL A 124 -9.40 12.49 3.79
C VAL A 124 -10.12 12.55 5.14
N LYS A 125 -10.10 13.70 5.81
CA LYS A 125 -10.83 13.87 7.08
C LYS A 125 -12.33 13.60 6.92
N ALA A 126 -12.97 14.22 5.93
CA ALA A 126 -14.39 14.03 5.68
C ALA A 126 -14.75 12.57 5.34
N ILE A 127 -13.88 11.89 4.58
CA ILE A 127 -14.05 10.47 4.25
C ILE A 127 -13.93 9.61 5.51
N ILE A 128 -12.94 9.85 6.37
CA ILE A 128 -12.77 9.10 7.63
C ILE A 128 -13.99 9.29 8.53
N ASP A 129 -14.46 10.54 8.70
CA ASP A 129 -15.63 10.85 9.50
C ASP A 129 -16.88 10.12 9.00
N GLN A 130 -17.03 10.00 7.67
CA GLN A 130 -18.13 9.25 7.06
C GLN A 130 -17.95 7.74 7.22
N LEU A 131 -16.75 7.21 7.02
CA LEU A 131 -16.43 5.79 7.16
C LEU A 131 -16.71 5.29 8.58
N GLN A 132 -16.43 6.12 9.60
CA GLN A 132 -16.75 5.81 10.99
C GLN A 132 -18.26 5.74 11.25
N LYS A 133 -19.05 6.61 10.61
CA LYS A 133 -20.52 6.58 10.73
C LYS A 133 -21.13 5.36 10.05
N ASP A 134 -20.55 4.95 8.92
CA ASP A 134 -21.01 3.79 8.16
C ASP A 134 -20.49 2.46 8.73
N SER A 135 -19.52 2.53 9.65
CA SER A 135 -18.93 1.37 10.32
C SER A 135 -19.98 0.61 11.14
N LYS A 136 -19.96 -0.71 11.03
CA LYS A 136 -20.83 -1.59 11.81
C LYS A 136 -20.03 -2.21 12.95
N PRO A 137 -20.45 -2.02 14.21
CA PRO A 137 -19.86 -2.75 15.33
C PRO A 137 -19.99 -4.26 15.08
N ILE A 138 -18.88 -4.98 15.20
CA ILE A 138 -18.84 -6.43 15.08
C ILE A 138 -19.11 -7.02 16.46
N SER A 139 -20.11 -7.90 16.55
CA SER A 139 -20.48 -8.55 17.80
C SER A 139 -20.84 -10.01 17.59
N GLY A 140 -20.38 -10.85 18.52
CA GLY A 140 -20.65 -12.27 18.52
C GLY A 140 -19.78 -13.07 17.55
N LYS A 141 -19.69 -14.36 17.85
CA LYS A 141 -18.81 -15.33 17.21
C LYS A 141 -18.92 -15.37 15.69
N LYS A 142 -20.15 -15.34 15.16
CA LYS A 142 -20.41 -15.48 13.72
C LYS A 142 -19.77 -14.34 12.90
N GLU A 143 -19.88 -13.11 13.37
CA GLU A 143 -19.33 -11.95 12.66
C GLU A 143 -17.80 -11.91 12.79
N ILE A 144 -17.26 -12.27 13.96
CA ILE A 144 -15.80 -12.41 14.17
C ILE A 144 -15.22 -13.44 13.21
N ALA A 145 -15.85 -14.61 13.09
CA ALA A 145 -15.42 -15.67 12.19
C ALA A 145 -15.40 -15.20 10.73
N GLN A 146 -16.45 -14.49 10.30
CA GLN A 146 -16.55 -13.97 8.94
C GLN A 146 -15.43 -12.97 8.63
N VAL A 147 -15.13 -12.06 9.55
CA VAL A 147 -14.02 -11.09 9.37
C VAL A 147 -12.68 -11.82 9.33
N GLY A 148 -12.42 -12.73 10.27
CA GLY A 148 -11.19 -13.52 10.31
C GLY A 148 -10.96 -14.33 9.03
N SER A 149 -12.01 -14.94 8.47
CA SER A 149 -11.91 -15.69 7.23
C SER A 149 -11.53 -14.84 6.02
N ILE A 150 -12.12 -13.65 5.88
CA ILE A 150 -11.78 -12.76 4.76
C ILE A 150 -10.31 -12.35 4.83
N SER A 151 -9.83 -11.98 6.02
CA SER A 151 -8.42 -11.62 6.25
C SER A 151 -7.47 -12.80 6.03
N ALA A 152 -7.91 -14.03 6.29
CA ALA A 152 -7.17 -15.26 6.03
C ALA A 152 -7.33 -15.76 4.58
N ASN A 153 -7.51 -14.87 3.60
CA ASN A 153 -7.70 -15.22 2.18
C ASN A 153 -8.90 -16.14 1.90
N ASN A 154 -10.01 -15.95 2.60
CA ASN A 154 -11.23 -16.76 2.57
C ASN A 154 -11.08 -18.16 3.18
N ASP A 155 -10.20 -18.32 4.16
CA ASP A 155 -10.07 -19.54 4.94
C ASP A 155 -11.10 -19.59 6.10
N SER A 156 -12.11 -20.46 5.97
CA SER A 156 -13.15 -20.64 6.98
C SER A 156 -12.65 -21.30 8.26
N GLU A 157 -11.63 -22.15 8.18
CA GLU A 157 -11.09 -22.87 9.34
C GLU A 157 -10.35 -21.89 10.26
N ILE A 158 -9.50 -21.03 9.68
CA ILE A 158 -8.79 -19.99 10.43
C ILE A 158 -9.77 -18.98 11.05
N GLY A 159 -10.79 -18.56 10.30
CA GLY A 159 -11.80 -17.62 10.84
C GLY A 159 -12.54 -18.20 12.04
N ASN A 160 -12.98 -19.46 11.97
CA ASN A 160 -13.65 -20.13 13.09
C ASN A 160 -12.72 -20.27 14.30
N LEU A 161 -11.46 -20.66 14.08
CA LEU A 161 -10.47 -20.79 15.16
C LEU A 161 -10.23 -19.46 15.90
N ILE A 162 -10.15 -18.35 15.16
CA ILE A 162 -10.03 -17.01 15.75
C ILE A 162 -11.28 -16.67 16.57
N ALA A 163 -12.47 -16.96 16.04
CA ALA A 163 -13.71 -16.70 16.74
C ALA A 163 -13.87 -17.52 18.02
N ASP A 164 -13.44 -18.79 18.00
CA ASP A 164 -13.39 -19.66 19.19
C ASP A 164 -12.42 -19.12 20.25
N ALA A 165 -11.27 -18.56 19.83
CA ALA A 165 -10.26 -18.04 20.76
C ALA A 165 -10.62 -16.68 21.38
N MET A 166 -11.51 -15.91 20.74
CA MET A 166 -11.98 -14.60 21.21
C MET A 166 -13.24 -14.68 22.08
N GLU A 167 -13.85 -15.86 22.16
CA GLU A 167 -15.02 -16.17 23.01
C GLU A 167 -14.58 -16.59 24.43
#